data_AF-A0A6A4PAS9-F1
#
_entry.id   AF-A0A6A4PAS9-F1
#
_cell.length_a   1.000
_cell.length_b   1.000
_cell.length_c   1.000
_cell.angle_alpha   90.00
_cell.angle_beta   90.00
_cell.angle_gamma   90.00
#
_symmetry.space_group_name_H-M   'P 1'
#
loop_
_entity.id
_entity.type
_entity.pdbx_description
1 polymer ?
#
loop_
_entity_poly.entity_id
_entity_poly.type
_entity_poly.pdbx_seq_one_letter_code
_entity_poly.pdbx_strand_id
1 'polypeptide(L)'
;MGFGSQSHHVFSSNHGCSERLWLRSARLDAIDWIFNTQVKFGFKVHTAYLSMTYFDQFLSKRSIDESKPWAIKLLLVACLSLAAKMEEQNVPPLFEYPTEECRFESKVIKNMELMILSTLEWKMGSVTPFPYLHYFVSKFFPESRPEIIIIKATEHIVNMVKDINLMDQRPSIIASAAVMAAFDATLTRNIMDHMLSAISSWGNIERGHVFSCYNLIQEKKNIVKTPSSNLLSTHSSSTCVVENPFDTSSGTKRKLTFQNSENSPRQKLHRP
;
A
#
# COMPACT_ATOMS: atom_id res chain seq x y z
N MET A 1 54.23 -35.84 18.43
CA MET A 1 53.92 -34.67 17.59
C MET A 1 52.82 -35.06 16.63
N GLY A 2 51.69 -34.36 16.64
CA GLY A 2 50.50 -34.67 15.85
C GLY A 2 49.56 -33.47 15.83
N PHE A 3 48.85 -33.27 14.71
CA PHE A 3 48.14 -32.03 14.36
C PHE A 3 46.75 -31.91 15.02
N GLY A 4 46.22 -30.68 15.08
CA GLY A 4 44.87 -30.40 15.54
C GLY A 4 44.47 -28.92 15.38
N SER A 5 44.33 -28.45 14.15
CA SER A 5 43.95 -27.06 13.84
C SER A 5 42.54 -26.72 14.35
N GLN A 6 42.37 -25.58 15.02
CA GLN A 6 41.05 -25.00 15.26
C GLN A 6 40.57 -24.23 14.02
N SER A 7 39.51 -24.71 13.39
CA SER A 7 38.76 -23.98 12.36
C SER A 7 37.76 -23.04 13.03
N HIS A 8 38.05 -21.73 13.01
CA HIS A 8 37.06 -20.71 13.38
C HIS A 8 35.97 -20.62 12.31
N HIS A 9 34.79 -21.18 12.59
CA HIS A 9 33.59 -20.95 11.78
C HIS A 9 33.07 -19.52 12.00
N VAL A 10 33.49 -18.59 11.15
CA VAL A 10 32.84 -17.28 11.01
C VAL A 10 31.63 -17.46 10.10
N PHE A 11 30.46 -17.64 10.70
CA PHE A 11 29.19 -17.80 9.96
C PHE A 11 28.00 -17.18 10.71
N SER A 12 27.99 -15.86 10.89
CA SER A 12 26.76 -15.12 11.24
C SER A 12 26.87 -13.63 10.93
N SER A 13 26.37 -13.23 9.75
CA SER A 13 26.20 -11.82 9.36
C SER A 13 25.25 -11.65 8.16
N ASN A 14 25.30 -12.56 7.18
CA ASN A 14 24.51 -12.43 5.94
C ASN A 14 23.01 -12.73 6.09
N HIS A 15 22.60 -13.67 6.98
CA HIS A 15 21.20 -14.09 7.11
C HIS A 15 20.28 -12.92 7.50
N GLY A 16 20.59 -12.22 8.60
CA GLY A 16 19.82 -11.06 9.06
C GLY A 16 19.96 -9.80 8.19
N CYS A 17 20.74 -9.85 7.10
CA CYS A 17 20.74 -8.80 6.08
C CYS A 17 19.71 -9.14 4.99
N SER A 18 19.77 -10.36 4.43
CA SER A 18 18.78 -10.88 3.47
C SER A 18 17.36 -10.81 4.03
N GLU A 19 17.19 -11.23 5.30
CA GLU A 19 15.89 -11.28 5.98
C GLU A 19 15.20 -9.91 6.06
N ARG A 20 15.98 -8.84 6.29
CA ARG A 20 15.45 -7.47 6.32
C ARG A 20 15.19 -6.88 4.94
N LEU A 21 15.92 -7.33 3.91
CA LEU A 21 15.70 -6.89 2.54
C LEU A 21 14.42 -7.49 1.93
N TRP A 22 14.18 -8.81 2.10
CA TRP A 22 12.94 -9.40 1.59
C TRP A 22 11.71 -8.84 2.32
N LEU A 23 11.77 -8.67 3.65
CA LEU A 23 10.66 -8.07 4.42
C LEU A 23 10.33 -6.66 3.93
N ARG A 24 11.36 -5.86 3.59
CA ARG A 24 11.17 -4.52 3.04
C ARG A 24 10.49 -4.54 1.68
N SER A 25 10.92 -5.42 0.77
CA SER A 25 10.27 -5.58 -0.55
C SER A 25 8.84 -6.08 -0.40
N ALA A 26 8.62 -7.15 0.37
CA ALA A 26 7.31 -7.72 0.66
C ALA A 26 6.33 -6.70 1.28
N ARG A 27 6.83 -5.78 2.10
CA ARG A 27 6.04 -4.66 2.65
C ARG A 27 5.66 -3.64 1.58
N LEU A 28 6.57 -3.29 0.66
CA LEU A 28 6.27 -2.38 -0.46
C LEU A 28 5.22 -2.99 -1.40
N ASP A 29 5.38 -4.27 -1.75
CA ASP A 29 4.41 -5.02 -2.55
C ASP A 29 3.03 -5.08 -1.85
N ALA A 30 3.02 -5.30 -0.53
CA ALA A 30 1.80 -5.29 0.27
C ALA A 30 1.11 -3.92 0.29
N ILE A 31 1.87 -2.81 0.37
CA ILE A 31 1.32 -1.45 0.28
C ILE A 31 0.66 -1.25 -1.08
N ASP A 32 1.38 -1.53 -2.17
CA ASP A 32 0.84 -1.30 -3.51
C ASP A 32 -0.37 -2.18 -3.80
N TRP A 33 -0.38 -3.45 -3.36
CA TRP A 33 -1.58 -4.29 -3.45
C TRP A 33 -2.74 -3.77 -2.56
N ILE A 34 -2.49 -3.36 -1.31
CA ILE A 34 -3.53 -2.89 -0.37
C ILE A 34 -4.19 -1.63 -0.91
N PHE A 35 -3.42 -0.63 -1.34
CA PHE A 35 -3.99 0.63 -1.84
C PHE A 35 -4.71 0.44 -3.19
N ASN A 36 -4.16 -0.35 -4.11
CA ASN A 36 -4.87 -0.68 -5.35
C ASN A 36 -6.18 -1.44 -5.08
N THR A 37 -6.20 -2.33 -4.09
CA THR A 37 -7.40 -3.10 -3.72
C THR A 37 -8.43 -2.26 -2.96
N GLN A 38 -7.99 -1.32 -2.11
CA GLN A 38 -8.83 -0.31 -1.48
C GLN A 38 -9.57 0.54 -2.52
N VAL A 39 -8.88 0.98 -3.59
CA VAL A 39 -9.52 1.70 -4.70
C VAL A 39 -10.50 0.79 -5.45
N LYS A 40 -10.14 -0.46 -5.76
CA LYS A 40 -11.03 -1.43 -6.45
C LYS A 40 -12.34 -1.69 -5.67
N PHE A 41 -12.30 -1.72 -4.33
CA PHE A 41 -13.48 -1.90 -3.49
C PHE A 41 -14.21 -0.59 -3.09
N GLY A 42 -13.65 0.58 -3.40
CA GLY A 42 -14.19 1.86 -2.94
C GLY A 42 -14.11 2.08 -1.43
N PHE A 43 -13.21 1.37 -0.74
CA PHE A 43 -12.95 1.56 0.69
C PHE A 43 -12.32 2.94 0.96
N LYS A 44 -12.45 3.41 2.20
CA LYS A 44 -11.75 4.59 2.71
C LYS A 44 -10.24 4.37 2.71
N VAL A 45 -9.49 5.44 2.48
CA VAL A 45 -8.03 5.47 2.67
C VAL A 45 -7.62 5.05 4.09
N HIS A 46 -8.45 5.35 5.10
CA HIS A 46 -8.23 4.93 6.48
C HIS A 46 -8.11 3.40 6.61
N THR A 47 -8.93 2.65 5.89
CA THR A 47 -8.99 1.18 5.88
C THR A 47 -7.71 0.57 5.30
N ALA A 48 -7.13 1.16 4.25
CA ALA A 48 -5.82 0.76 3.74
C ALA A 48 -4.69 1.01 4.75
N TYR A 49 -4.69 2.18 5.40
CA TYR A 49 -3.71 2.51 6.44
C TYR A 49 -3.81 1.56 7.66
N LEU A 50 -5.04 1.26 8.09
CA LEU A 50 -5.31 0.34 9.20
C LEU A 50 -4.88 -1.10 8.86
N SER A 51 -5.12 -1.55 7.61
CA SER A 51 -4.61 -2.82 7.10
C SER A 51 -3.08 -2.90 7.16
N MET A 52 -2.37 -1.85 6.72
CA MET A 52 -0.91 -1.78 6.83
C MET A 52 -0.43 -1.75 8.29
N THR A 53 -1.19 -1.11 9.18
CA THR A 53 -0.90 -1.11 10.62
C THR A 53 -0.98 -2.53 11.19
N TYR A 54 -1.99 -3.33 10.85
CA TYR A 54 -2.07 -4.74 11.26
C TYR A 54 -0.96 -5.60 10.65
N PHE A 55 -0.58 -5.34 9.40
CA PHE A 55 0.50 -6.04 8.70
C PHE A 55 1.85 -5.82 9.41
N ASP A 56 2.22 -4.56 9.66
CA ASP A 56 3.45 -4.19 10.36
C ASP A 56 3.46 -4.72 11.80
N GLN A 57 2.35 -4.59 12.54
CA GLN A 57 2.24 -5.13 13.91
C GLN A 57 2.36 -6.66 13.96
N PHE A 58 1.75 -7.38 13.00
CA PHE A 58 1.84 -8.83 12.94
C PHE A 58 3.30 -9.26 12.73
N LEU A 59 3.98 -8.68 11.73
CA LEU A 59 5.38 -9.00 11.43
C LEU A 59 6.36 -8.59 12.54
N SER A 60 6.01 -7.58 13.36
CA SER A 60 6.79 -7.23 14.56
C SER A 60 6.74 -8.30 15.65
N LYS A 61 5.69 -9.14 15.67
CA LYS A 61 5.44 -10.19 16.67
C LYS A 61 5.64 -11.62 16.16
N ARG A 62 5.67 -11.82 14.83
CA ARG A 62 5.73 -13.12 14.15
C ARG A 62 6.61 -13.03 12.93
N SER A 63 7.65 -13.87 12.85
CA SER A 63 8.35 -14.07 11.59
C SER A 63 7.53 -14.94 10.63
N ILE A 64 7.68 -14.66 9.34
CA ILE A 64 7.23 -15.53 8.25
C ILE A 64 8.49 -16.01 7.53
N ASP A 65 8.49 -17.29 7.16
CA ASP A 65 9.58 -17.95 6.45
C ASP A 65 9.67 -17.43 5.00
N GLU A 66 10.86 -16.95 4.58
CA GLU A 66 11.11 -16.41 3.24
C GLU A 66 10.78 -17.42 2.12
N SER A 67 10.88 -18.74 2.40
CA SER A 67 10.47 -19.79 1.47
C SER A 67 8.96 -19.88 1.24
N LYS A 68 8.15 -19.08 1.95
CA LYS A 68 6.68 -19.09 1.92
C LYS A 68 6.09 -17.72 1.56
N PRO A 69 6.40 -17.14 0.38
CA PRO A 69 5.87 -15.83 -0.04
C PRO A 69 4.33 -15.80 -0.15
N TRP A 70 3.69 -16.96 -0.34
CA TRP A 70 2.23 -17.10 -0.27
C TRP A 70 1.66 -16.73 1.11
N ALA A 71 2.42 -16.89 2.20
CA ALA A 71 1.96 -16.56 3.55
C ALA A 71 1.89 -15.05 3.78
N ILE A 72 2.77 -14.27 3.14
CA ILE A 72 2.66 -12.80 3.07
C ILE A 72 1.42 -12.40 2.28
N LYS A 73 1.16 -13.04 1.13
CA LYS A 73 -0.05 -12.81 0.31
C LYS A 73 -1.34 -13.14 1.08
N LEU A 74 -1.33 -14.17 1.92
CA LEU A 74 -2.44 -14.50 2.81
C LEU A 74 -2.59 -13.48 3.95
N LEU A 75 -1.47 -13.03 4.54
CA LEU A 75 -1.44 -11.99 5.58
C LEU A 75 -2.06 -10.67 5.10
N LEU A 76 -1.62 -10.13 3.96
CA LEU A 76 -2.16 -8.87 3.42
C LEU A 76 -3.65 -8.94 3.08
N VAL A 77 -4.14 -10.07 2.56
CA VAL A 77 -5.59 -10.28 2.30
C VAL A 77 -6.38 -10.28 3.61
N ALA A 78 -5.89 -10.98 4.64
CA ALA A 78 -6.54 -11.06 5.93
C ALA A 78 -6.47 -9.73 6.72
N CYS A 79 -5.36 -9.01 6.65
CA CYS A 79 -5.23 -7.65 7.20
C CYS A 79 -6.25 -6.69 6.57
N LEU A 80 -6.41 -6.72 5.24
CA LEU A 80 -7.37 -5.84 4.56
C LEU A 80 -8.81 -6.22 4.88
N SER A 81 -9.13 -7.51 5.00
CA SER A 81 -10.47 -7.94 5.38
C SER A 81 -10.81 -7.61 6.84
N LEU A 82 -9.85 -7.74 7.76
CA LEU A 82 -10.02 -7.27 9.13
C LEU A 82 -10.21 -5.76 9.21
N ALA A 83 -9.40 -4.98 8.48
CA ALA A 83 -9.55 -3.52 8.45
C ALA A 83 -10.92 -3.10 7.88
N ALA A 84 -11.38 -3.74 6.80
CA ALA A 84 -12.71 -3.50 6.25
C ALA A 84 -13.82 -3.78 7.27
N LYS A 85 -13.71 -4.86 8.06
CA LYS A 85 -14.66 -5.20 9.14
C LYS A 85 -14.68 -4.20 10.30
N MET A 86 -13.62 -3.42 10.48
CA MET A 86 -13.53 -2.40 11.52
C MET A 86 -14.03 -1.02 11.06
N GLU A 87 -13.84 -0.68 9.78
CA GLU A 87 -13.99 0.68 9.26
C GLU A 87 -15.10 0.88 8.22
N GLU A 88 -15.53 -0.19 7.54
CA GLU A 88 -16.46 -0.10 6.41
C GLU A 88 -17.86 -0.58 6.75
N GLN A 89 -18.86 0.13 6.24
CA GLN A 89 -20.26 -0.25 6.37
C GLN A 89 -20.62 -1.48 5.52
N ASN A 90 -19.98 -1.61 4.35
CA ASN A 90 -20.23 -2.67 3.38
C ASN A 90 -18.94 -3.48 3.20
N VAL A 91 -18.87 -4.65 3.83
CA VAL A 91 -17.70 -5.54 3.76
C VAL A 91 -17.94 -6.61 2.69
N PRO A 92 -17.10 -6.70 1.64
CA PRO A 92 -17.17 -7.77 0.66
C PRO A 92 -16.97 -9.14 1.30
N PRO A 93 -17.62 -10.21 0.78
CA PRO A 93 -17.35 -11.56 1.22
C PRO A 93 -15.93 -12.00 0.81
N LEU A 94 -15.34 -12.90 1.59
CA LEU A 94 -13.91 -13.28 1.48
C LEU A 94 -13.50 -13.84 0.11
N PHE A 95 -14.43 -14.38 -0.69
CA PHE A 95 -14.13 -14.94 -2.01
C PHE A 95 -13.95 -13.87 -3.11
N GLU A 96 -14.32 -12.61 -2.82
CA GLU A 96 -14.17 -11.45 -3.72
C GLU A 96 -12.81 -10.76 -3.57
N TYR A 97 -12.07 -11.03 -2.48
CA TYR A 97 -10.74 -10.46 -2.28
C TYR A 97 -9.81 -10.93 -3.42
N PRO A 98 -9.29 -10.02 -4.25
CA PRO A 98 -8.53 -10.41 -5.42
C PRO A 98 -7.18 -10.97 -4.98
N THR A 99 -6.69 -12.00 -5.66
CA THR A 99 -5.31 -12.43 -5.47
C THR A 99 -4.79 -12.91 -6.81
N GLU A 100 -3.95 -12.10 -7.44
CA GLU A 100 -3.63 -12.20 -8.86
C GLU A 100 -2.90 -13.51 -9.22
N GLU A 101 -2.27 -14.16 -8.25
CA GLU A 101 -1.53 -15.42 -8.41
C GLU A 101 -2.03 -16.60 -7.55
N CYS A 102 -2.85 -16.36 -6.50
CA CYS A 102 -3.13 -17.37 -5.46
C CYS A 102 -4.52 -17.18 -4.85
N ARG A 103 -5.59 -17.70 -5.46
CA ARG A 103 -6.94 -17.57 -4.89
C ARG A 103 -7.09 -18.41 -3.62
N PHE A 104 -7.08 -17.75 -2.45
CA PHE A 104 -7.27 -18.43 -1.17
C PHE A 104 -8.73 -18.77 -0.91
N GLU A 105 -8.98 -19.93 -0.29
CA GLU A 105 -10.31 -20.26 0.22
C GLU A 105 -10.70 -19.35 1.40
N SER A 106 -11.98 -18.99 1.48
CA SER A 106 -12.55 -18.23 2.61
C SER A 106 -12.22 -18.83 3.98
N LYS A 107 -12.04 -20.16 4.08
CA LYS A 107 -11.64 -20.84 5.32
C LYS A 107 -10.17 -20.54 5.70
N VAL A 108 -9.28 -20.52 4.71
CA VAL A 108 -7.86 -20.22 4.89
C VAL A 108 -7.68 -18.74 5.30
N ILE A 109 -8.43 -17.84 4.66
CA ILE A 109 -8.45 -16.41 5.05
C ILE A 109 -8.94 -16.26 6.50
N LYS A 110 -10.07 -16.86 6.88
CA LYS A 110 -10.57 -16.82 8.28
C LYS A 110 -9.56 -17.33 9.31
N ASN A 111 -8.83 -18.40 9.00
CA ASN A 111 -7.79 -18.91 9.89
C ASN A 111 -6.65 -17.88 10.07
N MET A 112 -6.26 -17.19 9.00
CA MET A 112 -5.28 -16.10 9.07
C MET A 112 -5.82 -14.92 9.88
N GLU A 113 -7.08 -14.52 9.69
CA GLU A 113 -7.74 -13.46 10.47
C GLU A 113 -7.71 -13.77 11.97
N LEU A 114 -8.07 -14.99 12.36
CA LEU A 114 -8.01 -15.45 13.76
C LEU A 114 -6.57 -15.44 14.31
N MET A 115 -5.57 -15.76 13.49
CA MET A 115 -4.17 -15.71 13.90
C MET A 115 -3.66 -14.27 14.06
N ILE A 116 -4.12 -13.32 13.23
CA ILE A 116 -3.86 -11.88 13.38
C ILE A 116 -4.53 -11.37 14.65
N LEU A 117 -5.84 -11.60 14.83
CA LEU A 117 -6.60 -11.22 16.02
C LEU A 117 -5.94 -11.73 17.32
N SER A 118 -5.53 -13.00 17.33
CA SER A 118 -4.78 -13.61 18.44
C SER A 118 -3.43 -12.92 18.68
N THR A 119 -2.64 -12.70 17.63
CA THR A 119 -1.32 -12.06 17.71
C THR A 119 -1.40 -10.59 18.17
N LEU A 120 -2.46 -9.89 17.79
CA LEU A 120 -2.75 -8.51 18.22
C LEU A 120 -3.54 -8.43 19.53
N GLU A 121 -3.77 -9.55 20.22
CA GLU A 121 -4.52 -9.63 21.49
C GLU A 121 -5.92 -9.00 21.39
N TRP A 122 -6.54 -9.09 20.21
CA TRP A 122 -7.83 -8.47 19.85
C TRP A 122 -7.86 -6.92 19.94
N LYS A 123 -6.70 -6.26 20.06
CA LYS A 123 -6.55 -4.79 20.14
C LYS A 123 -6.64 -4.13 18.76
N MET A 124 -7.77 -4.33 18.08
CA MET A 124 -7.99 -3.90 16.70
C MET A 124 -8.22 -2.39 16.55
N GLY A 125 -8.62 -1.70 17.63
CA GLY A 125 -8.76 -0.24 17.69
C GLY A 125 -7.41 0.49 17.71
N SER A 126 -6.61 0.33 16.65
CA SER A 126 -5.35 1.07 16.49
C SER A 126 -5.64 2.55 16.29
N VAL A 127 -5.00 3.40 17.09
CA VAL A 127 -5.05 4.86 16.92
C VAL A 127 -4.32 5.22 15.62
N THR A 128 -5.00 5.92 14.72
CA THR A 128 -4.43 6.36 13.43
C THR A 128 -4.25 7.89 13.38
N PRO A 129 -3.54 8.44 12.36
CA PRO A 129 -3.32 9.88 12.28
C PRO A 129 -4.59 10.69 11.95
N PHE A 130 -5.54 10.10 11.20
CA PHE A 130 -6.65 10.83 10.58
C PHE A 130 -7.58 11.56 11.58
N PRO A 131 -7.96 11.00 12.74
CA PRO A 131 -8.79 11.70 13.73
C PRO A 131 -8.14 13.00 14.26
N TYR A 132 -6.81 13.09 14.26
CA TYR A 132 -6.10 14.28 14.74
C TYR A 132 -6.03 15.42 13.71
N LEU A 133 -6.36 15.17 12.44
CA LEU A 133 -6.22 16.18 11.38
C LEU A 133 -7.08 17.42 11.66
N HIS A 134 -8.36 17.23 12.01
CA HIS A 134 -9.25 18.34 12.37
C HIS A 134 -8.76 19.12 13.60
N TYR A 135 -8.19 18.42 14.59
CA TYR A 135 -7.62 19.06 15.77
C TYR A 135 -6.43 19.96 15.40
N PHE A 136 -5.44 19.45 14.66
CA PHE A 136 -4.27 20.26 14.30
C PHE A 136 -4.62 21.40 13.34
N VAL A 137 -5.54 21.19 12.39
CA VAL A 137 -5.98 22.26 11.48
C VAL A 137 -6.66 23.40 12.24
N SER A 138 -7.60 23.10 13.14
CA SER A 138 -8.27 24.13 13.96
C SER A 138 -7.30 24.81 14.96
N LYS A 139 -6.32 24.07 15.47
CA LYS A 139 -5.33 24.57 16.44
C LYS A 139 -4.26 25.47 15.83
N PHE A 140 -3.81 25.17 14.60
CA PHE A 140 -2.74 25.88 13.92
C PHE A 140 -3.22 26.92 12.92
N PHE A 141 -4.36 26.69 12.28
CA PHE A 141 -4.83 27.45 11.12
C PHE A 141 -6.33 27.78 11.22
N PRO A 142 -6.78 28.49 12.28
CA PRO A 142 -8.20 28.69 12.57
C PRO A 142 -8.99 29.44 11.48
N GLU A 143 -8.32 30.27 10.67
CA GLU A 143 -8.92 31.03 9.56
C GLU A 143 -8.85 30.32 8.19
N SER A 144 -8.30 29.10 8.16
CA SER A 144 -8.09 28.36 6.90
C SER A 144 -9.33 27.59 6.43
N ARG A 145 -9.30 27.10 5.18
CA ARG A 145 -10.29 26.14 4.68
C ARG A 145 -9.87 24.72 5.11
N PRO A 146 -10.51 24.10 6.11
CA PRO A 146 -9.98 22.90 6.74
C PRO A 146 -9.97 21.70 5.79
N GLU A 147 -11.00 21.54 4.96
CA GLU A 147 -11.16 20.42 4.02
C GLU A 147 -9.95 20.26 3.08
N ILE A 148 -9.46 21.36 2.50
CA ILE A 148 -8.33 21.35 1.54
C ILE A 148 -7.04 20.90 2.25
N ILE A 149 -6.83 21.32 3.49
CA ILE A 149 -5.64 20.92 4.27
C ILE A 149 -5.76 19.46 4.70
N ILE A 150 -6.95 19.00 5.10
CA ILE A 150 -7.20 17.61 5.51
C ILE A 150 -6.99 16.64 4.35
N ILE A 151 -7.45 16.98 3.13
CA ILE A 151 -7.22 16.17 1.92
C ILE A 151 -5.71 16.03 1.65
N LYS A 152 -4.98 17.15 1.57
CA LYS A 152 -3.52 17.15 1.36
C LYS A 152 -2.76 16.43 2.47
N ALA A 153 -3.17 16.61 3.73
CA ALA A 153 -2.55 15.92 4.86
C ALA A 153 -2.81 14.40 4.81
N THR A 154 -3.99 13.99 4.35
CA THR A 154 -4.33 12.57 4.08
C THR A 154 -3.43 12.00 2.98
N GLU A 155 -3.21 12.71 1.88
CA GLU A 155 -2.25 12.33 0.83
C GLU A 155 -0.82 12.21 1.37
N HIS A 156 -0.38 13.14 2.22
CA HIS A 156 0.93 13.06 2.88
C HIS A 156 1.06 11.83 3.80
N ILE A 157 0.04 11.54 4.62
CA ILE A 157 0.00 10.34 5.49
C ILE A 157 0.12 9.06 4.65
N VAL A 158 -0.65 8.95 3.56
CA VAL A 158 -0.58 7.79 2.65
C VAL A 158 0.81 7.61 2.05
N ASN A 159 1.41 8.70 1.58
CA ASN A 159 2.74 8.65 0.96
C ASN A 159 3.83 8.25 1.97
N MET A 160 3.72 8.63 3.24
CA MET A 160 4.64 8.24 4.32
C MET A 160 4.61 6.74 4.63
N VAL A 161 3.49 6.03 4.39
CA VAL A 161 3.39 4.57 4.63
C VAL A 161 4.49 3.81 3.89
N LYS A 162 4.91 4.30 2.71
CA LYS A 162 5.96 3.66 1.89
C LYS A 162 7.36 3.73 2.48
N ASP A 163 7.66 4.74 3.30
CA ASP A 163 9.04 5.02 3.75
C ASP A 163 9.25 4.77 5.24
N ILE A 164 8.18 4.88 6.02
CA ILE A 164 8.23 4.82 7.48
C ILE A 164 7.53 3.56 7.95
N ASN A 165 8.18 2.83 8.86
CA ASN A 165 7.54 1.82 9.69
C ASN A 165 6.51 2.53 10.60
N LEU A 166 5.23 2.24 10.42
CA LEU A 166 4.14 2.96 11.11
C LEU A 166 4.20 2.83 12.63
N MET A 167 4.94 1.84 13.14
CA MET A 167 5.12 1.59 14.57
C MET A 167 6.13 2.53 15.25
N ASP A 168 7.02 3.19 14.49
CA ASP A 168 8.12 3.99 15.05
C ASP A 168 7.73 5.45 15.36
N GLN A 169 6.54 5.90 14.95
CA GLN A 169 6.07 7.28 15.13
C GLN A 169 4.67 7.32 15.74
N ARG A 170 4.45 8.21 16.71
CA ARG A 170 3.11 8.40 17.31
C ARG A 170 2.13 8.96 16.25
N PRO A 171 0.89 8.45 16.13
CA PRO A 171 -0.06 8.92 15.11
C PRO A 171 -0.35 10.43 15.13
N SER A 172 -0.35 11.04 16.31
CA SER A 172 -0.52 12.50 16.48
C SER A 172 0.66 13.32 15.92
N ILE A 173 1.88 12.77 15.97
CA ILE A 173 3.08 13.40 15.41
C ILE A 173 3.01 13.38 13.88
N ILE A 174 2.65 12.24 13.30
CA ILE A 174 2.42 12.07 11.85
C ILE A 174 1.36 13.07 11.39
N ALA A 175 0.21 13.14 12.08
CA ALA A 175 -0.87 14.05 11.74
C ALA A 175 -0.47 15.53 11.81
N SER A 176 0.26 15.95 12.86
CA SER A 176 0.76 17.32 12.98
C SER A 176 1.73 17.66 11.85
N ALA A 177 2.68 16.78 11.54
CA ALA A 177 3.64 16.99 10.46
C ALA A 177 2.95 17.07 9.08
N ALA A 178 1.97 16.20 8.83
CA ALA A 178 1.17 16.19 7.61
C ALA A 178 0.30 17.45 7.45
N VAL A 179 -0.31 17.95 8.53
CA VAL A 179 -1.08 19.21 8.51
C VAL A 179 -0.19 20.41 8.26
N MET A 180 0.99 20.47 8.89
CA MET A 180 1.99 21.52 8.62
C MET A 180 2.46 21.49 7.16
N ALA A 181 2.83 20.31 6.64
CA ALA A 181 3.29 20.12 5.27
C ALA A 181 2.21 20.43 4.20
N ALA A 182 0.95 20.15 4.51
CA ALA A 182 -0.21 20.42 3.66
C ALA A 182 -0.54 21.92 3.54
N PHE A 183 -0.28 22.68 4.61
CA PHE A 183 -0.46 24.13 4.65
C PHE A 183 0.66 24.87 3.94
N ASP A 184 1.91 24.66 4.37
CA ASP A 184 3.09 25.28 3.79
C ASP A 184 4.27 24.29 3.75
N ALA A 185 4.94 24.24 2.60
CA ALA A 185 6.09 23.37 2.35
C ALA A 185 7.45 24.04 2.57
N THR A 186 7.45 25.29 3.06
CA THR A 186 8.63 26.11 3.32
C THR A 186 8.79 26.49 4.80
N LEU A 187 7.97 25.90 5.69
CA LEU A 187 8.05 26.12 7.13
C LEU A 187 9.45 25.77 7.65
N THR A 188 10.06 26.72 8.35
CA THR A 188 11.33 26.52 9.04
C THR A 188 11.10 25.89 10.41
N ARG A 189 12.13 25.26 10.97
CA ARG A 189 12.10 24.67 12.31
C ARG A 189 11.59 25.66 13.37
N ASN A 190 12.04 26.92 13.32
CA ASN A 190 11.65 27.95 14.27
C ASN A 190 10.16 28.30 14.20
N ILE A 191 9.59 28.36 12.99
CA ILE A 191 8.14 28.60 12.80
C ILE A 191 7.36 27.38 13.32
N MET A 192 7.81 26.17 13.01
CA MET A 192 7.18 24.95 13.53
C MET A 192 7.23 24.89 15.06
N ASP A 193 8.39 25.12 15.69
CA ASP A 193 8.54 25.12 17.14
C ASP A 193 7.65 26.18 17.81
N HIS A 194 7.45 27.35 17.18
CA HIS A 194 6.49 28.36 17.64
C HIS A 194 5.04 27.85 17.56
N MET A 195 4.62 27.24 16.44
CA MET A 195 3.27 26.68 16.30
C MET A 195 3.01 25.53 17.28
N LEU A 196 4.00 24.65 17.47
CA LEU A 196 3.93 23.53 18.42
C LEU A 196 3.92 23.99 19.89
N SER A 197 4.39 25.20 20.20
CA SER A 197 4.28 25.77 21.55
C SER A 197 2.83 25.92 22.04
N ALA A 198 1.86 26.02 21.12
CA ALA A 198 0.44 26.03 21.44
C ALA A 198 -0.08 24.69 22.01
N ILE A 199 0.73 23.62 21.94
CA ILE A 199 0.49 22.30 22.53
C ILE A 199 1.40 22.16 23.75
N SER A 200 0.92 22.62 24.90
CA SER A 200 1.70 22.68 26.16
C SER A 200 2.22 21.32 26.65
N SER A 201 1.63 20.20 26.20
CA SER A 201 2.06 18.84 26.53
C SER A 201 3.21 18.31 25.68
N TRP A 202 3.67 19.03 24.65
CA TRP A 202 4.73 18.57 23.73
C TRP A 202 6.09 19.18 24.06
N GLY A 203 7.02 18.32 24.46
CA GLY A 203 8.41 18.70 24.75
C GLY A 203 9.29 18.76 23.49
N ASN A 204 10.58 18.97 23.71
CA ASN A 204 11.57 19.06 22.62
C ASN A 204 11.70 17.76 21.80
N ILE A 205 11.41 16.61 22.42
CA ILE A 205 11.43 15.30 21.76
C ILE A 205 10.29 15.24 20.73
N GLU A 206 9.04 15.42 21.16
CA GLU A 206 7.87 15.44 20.26
C GLU A 206 8.08 16.40 19.08
N ARG A 207 8.53 17.64 19.35
CA ARG A 207 8.82 18.64 18.31
C ARG A 207 9.89 18.18 17.34
N GLY A 208 10.94 17.51 17.84
CA GLY A 208 11.97 16.87 17.01
C GLY A 208 11.40 15.79 16.07
N HIS A 209 10.51 14.93 16.57
CA HIS A 209 9.84 13.93 15.73
C HIS A 209 8.91 14.56 14.69
N VAL A 210 8.15 15.62 15.02
CA VAL A 210 7.32 16.36 14.05
C VAL A 210 8.18 16.95 12.94
N PHE A 211 9.30 17.58 13.29
CA PHE A 211 10.24 18.13 12.31
C PHE A 211 10.85 17.05 11.40
N SER A 212 11.21 15.89 11.96
CA SER A 212 11.72 14.76 11.18
C SER A 212 10.66 14.22 10.21
N CYS A 213 9.41 14.03 10.66
CA CYS A 213 8.30 13.60 9.81
C CYS A 213 7.99 14.62 8.70
N TYR A 214 8.02 15.92 9.03
CA TYR A 214 7.79 17.00 8.06
C TYR A 214 8.85 16.98 6.94
N ASN A 215 10.13 16.84 7.27
CA ASN A 215 11.19 16.79 6.25
C ASN A 215 11.03 15.60 5.29
N LEU A 216 10.71 14.40 5.83
CA LEU A 216 10.43 13.20 5.02
C LEU A 216 9.27 13.42 4.03
N ILE A 217 8.23 14.16 4.42
CA ILE A 217 7.14 14.54 3.51
C ILE A 217 7.63 15.48 2.39
N GLN A 218 8.47 16.46 2.71
CA GLN A 218 8.91 17.47 1.72
C GLN A 218 9.98 16.96 0.75
N GLU A 219 10.87 16.06 1.16
CA GLU A 219 11.89 15.46 0.28
C GLU A 219 11.24 14.84 -0.96
N LYS A 220 10.11 14.13 -0.79
CA LYS A 220 9.34 13.55 -1.90
C LYS A 220 8.70 14.59 -2.83
N LYS A 221 8.28 15.75 -2.30
CA LYS A 221 7.71 16.84 -3.11
C LYS A 221 8.72 17.42 -4.10
N ASN A 222 10.01 17.37 -3.78
CA ASN A 222 11.07 17.86 -4.64
C ASN A 222 11.46 16.83 -5.71
N ILE A 223 11.46 15.53 -5.40
CA ILE A 223 11.73 14.45 -6.37
C ILE A 223 10.68 14.44 -7.50
N VAL A 224 9.40 14.60 -7.17
CA VAL A 224 8.30 14.64 -8.17
C VAL A 224 8.31 15.92 -9.02
N LYS A 225 9.03 16.97 -8.59
CA LYS A 225 9.12 18.26 -9.31
C LYS A 225 10.24 18.35 -10.34
N THR A 226 11.15 17.37 -10.41
CA THR A 226 12.15 17.27 -11.47
C THR A 226 11.62 16.42 -12.63
N PRO A 227 11.24 17.00 -13.78
CA PRO A 227 11.16 16.23 -15.00
C PRO A 227 12.60 15.94 -15.43
N SER A 228 12.99 14.66 -15.41
CA SER A 228 14.28 14.21 -15.94
C SER A 228 14.33 14.41 -17.45
N SER A 229 14.76 15.59 -17.90
CA SER A 229 15.09 15.84 -19.29
C SER A 229 16.55 15.45 -19.57
N ASN A 230 16.75 14.94 -20.79
CA ASN A 230 18.04 14.72 -21.46
C ASN A 230 18.83 13.45 -21.07
N LEU A 231 18.61 12.39 -21.85
CA LEU A 231 19.71 11.67 -22.52
C LEU A 231 19.27 11.25 -23.94
N LEU A 232 19.46 12.19 -24.87
CA LEU A 232 19.65 11.95 -26.31
C LEU A 232 21.15 12.18 -26.57
N SER A 233 21.85 11.52 -27.49
CA SER A 233 21.49 10.49 -28.47
C SER A 233 22.77 9.78 -28.93
N THR A 234 22.64 8.62 -29.60
CA THR A 234 23.65 8.22 -30.60
C THR A 234 22.95 7.55 -31.78
N HIS A 235 22.88 8.24 -32.92
CA HIS A 235 22.53 7.62 -34.19
C HIS A 235 23.74 6.85 -34.74
N SER A 236 23.52 5.66 -35.28
CA SER A 236 24.38 5.07 -36.32
C SER A 236 23.57 4.06 -37.12
N SER A 237 23.36 4.38 -38.39
CA SER A 237 22.65 3.53 -39.36
C SER A 237 23.55 2.38 -39.82
N SER A 238 22.99 1.19 -40.01
CA SER A 238 23.46 0.30 -41.08
C SER A 238 22.36 -0.65 -41.54
N THR A 239 22.35 -0.91 -42.84
CA THR A 239 21.38 -1.70 -43.60
C THR A 239 21.66 -3.20 -43.49
N CYS A 240 20.62 -4.05 -43.50
CA CYS A 240 20.72 -5.40 -44.07
C CYS A 240 19.38 -5.86 -44.65
N VAL A 241 19.46 -6.54 -45.79
CA VAL A 241 18.35 -7.02 -46.63
C VAL A 241 17.87 -8.41 -46.16
N VAL A 242 16.57 -8.70 -46.30
CA VAL A 242 16.07 -10.07 -46.48
C VAL A 242 14.95 -10.06 -47.52
N GLU A 243 15.01 -10.99 -48.48
CA GLU A 243 14.10 -11.13 -49.61
C GLU A 243 12.92 -12.08 -49.30
N ASN A 244 11.79 -11.90 -49.99
CA ASN A 244 10.73 -12.91 -50.11
C ASN A 244 11.04 -13.88 -51.27
N PRO A 245 10.57 -15.14 -51.15
CA PRO A 245 9.98 -15.82 -52.32
C PRO A 245 8.48 -16.17 -52.13
N PHE A 246 7.79 -16.29 -53.27
CA PHE A 246 6.43 -16.85 -53.43
C PHE A 246 6.43 -18.38 -53.11
N ASP A 247 5.35 -19.16 -53.03
CA ASP A 247 4.03 -19.17 -53.69
C ASP A 247 3.07 -20.10 -52.87
N THR A 248 1.78 -20.43 -53.14
CA THR A 248 0.93 -20.29 -54.34
C THR A 248 -0.59 -20.31 -54.04
N SER A 249 -1.39 -20.43 -55.10
CA SER A 249 -2.85 -20.36 -55.28
C SER A 249 -3.80 -21.22 -54.42
N SER A 250 -5.00 -20.67 -54.15
CA SER A 250 -6.34 -21.27 -54.36
C SER A 250 -7.42 -20.22 -53.97
N GLY A 251 -8.62 -20.10 -54.56
CA GLY A 251 -9.24 -20.91 -55.61
C GLY A 251 -10.77 -21.04 -55.42
N THR A 252 -11.50 -19.92 -55.54
CA THR A 252 -12.94 -19.87 -55.89
C THR A 252 -14.02 -20.31 -54.85
N LYS A 253 -14.74 -19.29 -54.35
CA LYS A 253 -16.21 -19.19 -54.13
C LYS A 253 -17.05 -20.48 -54.06
N ARG A 254 -17.88 -20.58 -53.00
CA ARG A 254 -19.33 -20.86 -53.15
C ARG A 254 -20.15 -20.09 -52.10
N LYS A 255 -21.21 -19.43 -52.57
CA LYS A 255 -22.22 -18.70 -51.78
C LYS A 255 -23.48 -19.55 -51.74
N LEU A 256 -24.10 -19.71 -50.57
CA LEU A 256 -25.48 -20.17 -50.46
C LEU A 256 -26.18 -19.44 -49.32
N THR A 257 -27.25 -18.76 -49.67
CA THR A 257 -28.23 -18.12 -48.77
C THR A 257 -29.60 -18.59 -49.25
N PHE A 258 -30.50 -18.97 -48.34
CA PHE A 258 -31.89 -18.51 -48.38
C PHE A 258 -32.60 -18.72 -47.03
N GLN A 259 -33.56 -17.82 -46.77
CA GLN A 259 -34.50 -17.80 -45.64
C GLN A 259 -35.62 -18.87 -45.87
N ASN A 260 -36.66 -19.09 -45.04
CA ASN A 260 -37.35 -18.19 -44.10
C ASN A 260 -38.35 -18.92 -43.15
N SER A 261 -38.97 -18.16 -42.21
CA SER A 261 -40.34 -18.34 -41.65
C SER A 261 -40.60 -19.57 -40.73
N GLU A 262 -40.73 -19.40 -39.40
CA GLU A 262 -41.98 -19.27 -38.58
C GLU A 262 -42.35 -20.60 -37.85
N ASN A 263 -43.03 -20.67 -36.68
CA ASN A 263 -43.67 -19.66 -35.83
C ASN A 263 -43.57 -20.04 -34.31
N SER A 264 -43.74 -19.05 -33.43
CA SER A 264 -44.03 -19.19 -31.98
C SER A 264 -45.56 -19.30 -31.74
N PRO A 265 -46.17 -19.50 -30.52
CA PRO A 265 -45.70 -19.00 -29.21
C PRO A 265 -46.04 -19.77 -27.88
N ARG A 266 -45.39 -19.31 -26.81
CA ARG A 266 -45.77 -19.19 -25.38
C ARG A 266 -47.12 -19.76 -24.86
N GLN A 267 -47.08 -20.31 -23.63
CA GLN A 267 -48.10 -20.06 -22.59
C GLN A 267 -47.48 -19.94 -21.18
N LYS A 268 -48.11 -19.11 -20.32
CA LYS A 268 -47.89 -19.01 -18.86
C LYS A 268 -49.02 -19.79 -18.16
N LEU A 269 -48.82 -20.22 -16.90
CA LEU A 269 -49.95 -20.45 -16.00
C LEU A 269 -49.66 -20.00 -14.56
N HIS A 270 -50.73 -19.74 -13.81
CA HIS A 270 -50.74 -19.03 -12.53
C HIS A 270 -50.88 -19.97 -11.32
N ARG A 271 -50.52 -19.45 -10.15
CA ARG A 271 -50.70 -20.04 -8.81
C ARG A 271 -52.19 -20.04 -8.38
N PRO A 272 -52.64 -20.97 -7.53
CA PRO A 272 -53.68 -20.71 -6.53
C PRO A 272 -53.14 -19.88 -5.34
#